data_AF-M1J3J6-F1
#
_entry.id   AF-M1J3J6-F1
#
_cell.length_a   1.000
_cell.length_b   1.000
_cell.length_c   1.000
_cell.angle_alpha   90.00
_cell.angle_beta   90.00
_cell.angle_gamma   90.00
#
_symmetry.space_group_name_H-M   'P 1'
#
loop_
_entity.id
_entity.type
_entity.pdbx_description
1 polymer ?
#
loop_
_entity_poly.entity_id
_entity_poly.type
_entity_poly.pdbx_seq_one_letter_code
_entity_poly.pdbx_strand_id
1 'polypeptide(L)' 'MDCYVYYENRKCVEICGKVVCDKATVEDYGSICEKCANGDKKSCIELYNRFGCWSITGWWL' A
#
# COMPACT_ATOMS: atom_id res chain seq x y z
N MET A 1 8.71 7.23 -2.01
CA MET A 1 7.98 5.96 -1.77
C MET A 1 6.95 5.87 -2.86
N ASP A 2 7.08 4.91 -3.76
CA ASP A 2 6.16 4.77 -4.89
C ASP A 2 4.96 3.93 -4.46
N CYS A 3 3.77 4.54 -4.50
CA CYS A 3 2.52 3.89 -4.10
C CYS A 3 1.91 2.98 -5.16
N TYR A 4 2.41 3.06 -6.39
CA TYR A 4 1.85 2.36 -7.55
C TYR A 4 2.93 1.70 -8.37
N VAL A 5 2.56 0.58 -8.99
CA VAL A 5 3.36 -0.14 -9.98
C VAL A 5 2.56 -0.24 -11.27
N TYR A 6 3.23 -0.20 -12.42
CA TYR A 6 2.59 -0.39 -13.72
C TYR A 6 2.87 -1.82 -14.21
N TYR A 7 1.81 -2.60 -14.36
CA TYR A 7 1.89 -3.97 -14.87
C TYR A 7 0.99 -4.07 -16.11
N GLU A 8 1.53 -4.49 -17.26
CA GLU A 8 0.80 -4.59 -18.53
C GLU A 8 -0.02 -3.32 -18.89
N ASN A 9 0.58 -2.13 -18.72
CA ASN A 9 -0.07 -0.82 -18.91
C ASN A 9 -1.25 -0.52 -17.96
N ARG A 10 -1.40 -1.28 -16.87
CA ARG A 10 -2.39 -1.04 -15.82
C ARG A 10 -1.73 -0.50 -14.57
N LYS A 11 -2.38 0.48 -13.94
CA LYS A 11 -1.99 1.03 -12.64
C LYS A 11 -2.42 0.04 -11.55
N CYS A 12 -1.46 -0.48 -10.82
CA CYS A 12 -1.64 -1.48 -9.78
C CYS A 12 -0.92 -1.03 -8.50
N VAL A 13 -1.12 -1.75 -7.41
CA VAL A 13 -0.44 -1.55 -6.14
C VAL A 13 0.23 -2.86 -5.72
N GLU A 14 1.39 -2.77 -5.07
CA GLU A 14 2.02 -3.95 -4.46
C GLU A 14 1.64 -4.01 -2.99
N ILE A 15 0.83 -5.00 -2.62
CA ILE A 15 0.43 -5.25 -1.25
C ILE A 15 1.11 -6.55 -0.83
N CYS A 16 2.12 -6.43 0.03
CA CYS A 16 2.85 -7.55 0.61
C CYS A 16 3.45 -8.52 -0.44
N GLY A 17 4.09 -7.98 -1.48
CA GLY A 17 4.69 -8.77 -2.55
C GLY A 17 3.68 -9.34 -3.56
N LYS A 18 2.39 -8.99 -3.46
CA LYS A 18 1.38 -9.31 -4.47
C LYS A 18 0.96 -8.06 -5.22
N VAL A 19 0.99 -8.13 -6.54
CA VAL A 19 0.47 -7.07 -7.41
C VAL A 19 -1.05 -7.18 -7.47
N VAL A 20 -1.73 -6.12 -7.05
CA VAL A 20 -3.19 -6.00 -7.09
C VAL A 20 -3.56 -4.86 -8.04
N CYS A 21 -4.27 -5.19 -9.10
CA CYS A 21 -4.73 -4.24 -10.12
C CYS A 21 -6.24 -3.97 -10.04
N ASP A 22 -6.91 -4.49 -9.00
CA ASP A 22 -8.32 -4.22 -8.75
C ASP A 22 -8.52 -2.72 -8.49
N LYS A 23 -9.45 -2.10 -9.23
CA LYS A 23 -9.61 -0.65 -9.23
C LYS A 23 -9.98 -0.11 -7.84
N ALA A 24 -10.88 -0.78 -7.13
CA ALA A 24 -11.31 -0.33 -5.80
C ALA A 24 -10.15 -0.41 -4.79
N THR A 25 -9.39 -1.50 -4.84
CA THR A 25 -8.21 -1.69 -3.99
C THR A 25 -7.11 -0.68 -4.32
N VAL A 26 -6.85 -0.42 -5.61
CA VAL A 26 -5.83 0.54 -6.07
C VAL A 26 -6.16 1.97 -5.64
N GLU A 27 -7.43 2.39 -5.75
CA GLU A 27 -7.87 3.73 -5.34
C GLU A 27 -7.78 3.92 -3.82
N ASP A 28 -8.24 2.93 -3.05
CA ASP A 28 -8.26 2.99 -1.59
C ASP A 28 -6.84 2.91 -0.99
N TYR A 29 -6.04 1.92 -1.41
CA TYR A 29 -4.63 1.81 -1.02
C TYR A 29 -3.84 3.05 -1.46
N GLY A 30 -4.01 3.46 -2.72
CA GLY A 30 -3.29 4.59 -3.32
C GLY A 30 -3.53 5.90 -2.59
N SER A 31 -4.79 6.22 -2.28
CA SER A 31 -5.17 7.44 -1.56
C SER A 31 -4.53 7.52 -0.17
N ILE A 32 -4.48 6.40 0.55
CA ILE A 32 -3.88 6.35 1.89
C ILE A 32 -2.35 6.39 1.81
N CYS A 33 -1.77 5.67 0.83
CA CYS A 33 -0.34 5.67 0.60
C CYS A 33 0.19 7.05 0.21
N GLU A 34 -0.49 7.78 -0.67
CA GLU A 34 -0.10 9.14 -1.07
C GLU A 34 -0.11 10.10 0.12
N LYS A 35 -1.12 10.02 0.99
CA LYS A 35 -1.16 10.82 2.23
C LYS A 35 -0.01 10.47 3.17
N CYS A 36 0.27 9.17 3.34
CA CYS A 36 1.40 8.72 4.13
C CYS A 36 2.74 9.23 3.56
N ALA A 37 2.93 9.11 2.23
CA ALA A 37 4.12 9.58 1.53
C ALA A 37 4.31 11.10 1.64
N ASN A 38 3.21 11.87 1.75
CA ASN A 38 3.20 13.31 1.99
C ASN A 38 3.39 13.69 3.48
N GLY A 39 3.62 12.72 4.37
CA GLY A 39 3.96 12.95 5.78
C GLY A 39 2.79 12.86 6.76
N ASP A 40 1.60 12.43 6.33
CA ASP A 40 0.47 12.20 7.23
C ASP A 40 0.67 10.88 8.00
N LYS A 41 1.12 11.01 9.26
CA LYS A 41 1.40 9.86 10.14
C LYS A 41 0.18 8.98 10.40
N LYS A 42 -1.03 9.55 10.43
CA LYS A 42 -2.26 8.78 10.67
C LYS A 42 -2.55 7.86 9.49
N SER A 43 -2.39 8.36 8.27
CA SER A 43 -2.54 7.60 7.03
C SER A 43 -1.49 6.50 6.95
N CYS A 44 -0.26 6.71 7.42
CA CYS A 44 0.73 5.63 7.49
C CYS A 44 0.30 4.49 8.43
N ILE A 45 -0.22 4.83 9.61
CA ILE A 45 -0.76 3.85 10.56
C ILE A 45 -1.98 3.13 9.96
N GLU A 46 -2.86 3.87 9.30
CA GLU A 46 -4.02 3.30 8.62
C GLU A 46 -3.61 2.35 7.48
N LEU A 47 -2.64 2.75 6.66
CA LEU A 47 -2.10 1.92 5.58
C LEU A 47 -1.56 0.61 6.13
N TYR A 48 -0.78 0.68 7.21
CA TYR A 48 -0.25 -0.50 7.88
C TYR A 48 -1.35 -1.37 8.51
N ASN A 49 -2.34 -0.77 9.16
CA ASN A 49 -3.42 -1.53 9.80
C ASN A 49 -4.33 -2.24 8.80
N ARG A 50 -4.56 -1.63 7.63
CA ARG A 50 -5.49 -2.16 6.62
C ARG A 50 -4.80 -3.10 5.64
N PHE A 51 -3.56 -2.79 5.25
CA PHE A 51 -2.85 -3.46 4.17
C PHE A 51 -1.47 -3.98 4.57
N GLY A 52 -1.00 -3.68 5.78
CA GLY A 52 0.26 -4.19 6.28
C GLY A 52 0.15 -5.69 6.56
N CYS A 53 1.12 -6.45 6.06
CA CYS A 53 1.21 -7.87 6.38
C CYS A 53 2.09 -8.10 7.61
N TRP A 54 1.55 -8.85 8.57
CA TRP A 54 2.26 -9.26 9.78
C TRP A 54 3.42 -10.24 9.54
N SER A 55 3.74 -10.59 8.28
CA SER A 55 4.62 -11.72 7.95
C SER A 55 5.74 -11.47 6.94
N ILE A 56 6.16 -10.23 6.66
CA ILE A 56 7.39 -9.97 5.85
C ILE A 56 8.61 -9.61 6.70
N THR A 57 8.40 -9.34 7.98
CA THR A 57 9.47 -9.33 8.97
C THR A 57 8.92 -9.95 10.24
N GLY A 58 9.61 -10.95 10.79
CA GLY A 58 9.29 -11.54 12.07
C GLY A 58 8.94 -10.47 13.11
N TRP A 59 7.73 -10.58 13.62
CA TRP A 59 7.25 -10.13 14.91
C TRP A 59 8.33 -9.76 15.97
N TRP A 60 8.15 -8.56 16.54
CA TRP A 60 8.60 -8.04 17.86
C TRP A 60 10.10 -8.02 18.20
N LEU A 61 10.72 -6.83 18.11
CA LEU A 61 11.47 -6.10 19.15
C LEU A 61 12.09 -4.83 18.57
#